data_AF-A0A0S3U0Q8-F1
#
_entry.id   AF-A0A0S3U0Q8-F1
#
_cell.length_a   1.000
_cell.length_b   1.000
_cell.length_c   1.000
_cell.angle_alpha   90.00
_cell.angle_beta   90.00
_cell.angle_gamma   90.00
#
_symmetry.space_group_name_H-M   'P 1'
#
loop_
_entity.id
_entity.type
_entity.pdbx_description
1 polymer ?
#
loop_
_entity_poly.entity_id
_entity_poly.type
_entity_poly.pdbx_seq_one_letter_code
_entity_poly.pdbx_strand_id
1 'polypeptide(L)' 'MQNLNLEKTMSAWSLIADTVFVPRTEQEYDQLVTLLDSLIDQVGENESHPLASMMDVIGVLIENYETQFVPELDEAA' A
#
# COMPACT_ATOMS: atom_id res chain seq x y z
N MET A 1 23.62 9.72 -1.34
CA MET A 1 22.33 9.76 -0.62
C MET A 1 21.83 11.19 -0.67
N GLN A 2 20.71 11.46 -1.34
CA GLN A 2 20.09 12.79 -1.25
C GLN A 2 19.55 12.95 0.17
N ASN A 3 19.81 14.10 0.82
CA ASN A 3 19.18 14.41 2.10
C ASN A 3 17.69 14.64 1.86
N LEU A 4 16.85 13.92 2.60
CA LEU A 4 15.40 14.15 2.63
C LEU A 4 15.13 15.61 3.01
N ASN A 5 14.51 16.36 2.11
CA ASN A 5 13.98 17.68 2.44
C ASN A 5 12.63 17.48 3.12
N LEU A 6 12.61 17.60 4.45
CA LEU A 6 11.42 17.33 5.26
C LEU A 6 10.24 18.25 4.93
N GLU A 7 10.47 19.51 4.57
CA GLU A 7 9.39 20.43 4.20
C GLU A 7 8.70 19.98 2.91
N LYS A 8 9.49 19.71 1.86
CA LYS A 8 8.97 19.20 0.59
C LYS A 8 8.29 17.84 0.76
N THR A 9 8.88 16.98 1.59
CA THR A 9 8.34 15.65 1.89
C THR A 9 7.01 15.78 2.61
N MET A 10 6.90 16.67 3.61
CA MET A 10 5.66 16.91 4.34
C MET A 10 4.55 17.42 3.43
N SER A 11 4.83 18.37 2.54
CA SER A 11 3.85 18.87 1.57
C SER A 11 3.40 17.81 0.57
N ALA A 12 4.32 16.95 0.11
CA ALA A 12 3.96 15.86 -0.80
C ALA A 12 3.17 14.76 -0.06
N TRP A 13 3.61 14.39 1.14
CA TRP A 13 3.00 13.35 1.96
C TRP A 13 1.59 13.73 2.41
N SER A 14 1.33 15.00 2.75
CA SER A 14 0.00 15.44 3.17
C SER A 14 -1.09 15.23 2.11
N LEU A 15 -0.71 15.11 0.83
CA LEU A 15 -1.66 14.85 -0.26
C LEU A 15 -2.08 13.37 -0.35
N ILE A 16 -1.28 12.46 0.22
CA ILE A 16 -1.48 11.02 0.11
C ILE A 16 -1.62 10.32 1.46
N ALA A 17 -1.48 11.05 2.58
CA ALA A 17 -1.50 10.50 3.93
C ALA A 17 -2.83 9.81 4.28
N ASP A 18 -3.94 10.28 3.71
CA ASP A 18 -5.27 9.69 3.89
C ASP A 18 -5.50 8.48 2.96
N THR A 19 -4.52 8.16 2.12
CA THR A 19 -4.59 7.07 1.12
C THR A 19 -3.55 5.98 1.39
N VAL A 20 -2.39 6.35 1.94
CA VAL A 20 -1.31 5.43 2.31
C VAL A 20 -1.13 5.44 3.82
N PHE A 21 -1.70 4.45 4.48
CA PHE A 21 -1.70 4.33 5.93
C PHE A 21 -1.73 2.85 6.35
N VAL A 22 -1.38 2.58 7.61
CA VAL A 22 -1.48 1.22 8.17
C VAL A 22 -2.94 0.93 8.51
N PRO A 23 -3.57 -0.06 7.86
CA PRO A 23 -4.99 -0.36 8.10
C PRO A 23 -5.16 -1.01 9.47
N ARG A 24 -6.25 -0.67 10.16
CA ARG A 24 -6.63 -1.19 11.49
C ARG A 24 -8.06 -1.70 11.52
N THR A 25 -8.83 -1.45 10.46
CA THR A 25 -10.21 -1.91 10.29
C THR A 25 -10.39 -2.56 8.92
N GLU A 26 -11.43 -3.36 8.75
CA GLU A 26 -11.76 -4.01 7.47
C GLU A 26 -12.04 -2.96 6.38
N GLN A 27 -12.73 -1.87 6.72
CA GLN A 27 -12.99 -0.77 5.79
C GLN A 27 -11.69 -0.11 5.29
N GLU A 28 -10.74 0.10 6.19
CA GLU A 28 -9.41 0.62 5.88
C GLU A 28 -8.60 -0.34 5.01
N TYR A 29 -8.70 -1.64 5.29
CA TYR A 29 -8.12 -2.69 4.46
C TYR A 29 -8.70 -2.67 3.04
N ASP A 30 -10.03 -2.63 2.90
CA ASP A 30 -10.71 -2.59 1.59
C ASP A 30 -10.33 -1.36 0.76
N GLN A 31 -10.08 -0.23 1.42
CA GLN A 31 -9.58 0.98 0.77
C GLN A 31 -8.18 0.75 0.16
N LEU A 32 -7.29 0.07 0.89
CA LEU A 32 -5.96 -0.25 0.39
C LEU A 32 -6.00 -1.30 -0.72
N VAL A 33 -6.88 -2.29 -0.64
CA VAL A 33 -7.10 -3.28 -1.72
C VAL A 33 -7.57 -2.58 -3.00
N THR A 34 -8.57 -1.70 -2.89
CA THR A 34 -9.07 -0.92 -4.03
C THR A 34 -7.97 -0.03 -4.64
N LEU A 35 -7.12 0.54 -3.79
CA LEU A 35 -5.97 1.31 -4.23
C LEU A 35 -4.94 0.43 -4.95
N LEU A 36 -4.65 -0.76 -4.42
CA LEU A 36 -3.72 -1.71 -5.04
C LEU A 36 -4.19 -2.11 -6.43
N ASP A 37 -5.48 -2.41 -6.61
CA ASP A 37 -6.07 -2.71 -7.92
C ASP A 37 -5.84 -1.56 -8.92
N SER A 38 -6.10 -0.32 -8.48
CA SER A 38 -5.87 0.88 -9.29
C SER A 38 -4.38 1.06 -9.67
N LEU A 39 -3.47 0.70 -8.76
CA LEU A 39 -2.04 0.74 -9.01
C LEU A 39 -1.61 -0.32 -10.03
N ILE A 40 -2.15 -1.54 -9.93
CA ILE A 40 -1.88 -2.63 -10.89
C ILE A 40 -2.33 -2.22 -12.29
N ASP A 41 -3.52 -1.65 -12.43
CA ASP A 41 -4.04 -1.16 -13.71
C ASP A 41 -3.15 -0.05 -14.32
N GLN A 42 -2.58 0.81 -13.48
CA GLN A 42 -1.76 1.95 -13.92
C GLN A 42 -0.30 1.58 -14.20
N VAL A 43 0.29 0.69 -13.41
CA VAL A 43 1.66 0.19 -13.58
C VAL A 43 1.72 -0.79 -14.75
N GLY A 44 0.74 -1.69 -14.85
CA GLY A 44 0.70 -2.75 -15.84
C GLY A 44 1.97 -3.59 -15.82
N GLU A 45 2.57 -3.82 -17.00
CA GLU A 45 3.81 -4.59 -17.16
C GLU A 45 5.09 -3.74 -17.01
N ASN A 46 4.97 -2.45 -16.65
CA ASN A 46 6.13 -1.58 -16.53
C ASN A 46 6.74 -1.62 -15.12
N GLU A 47 7.67 -2.54 -14.91
CA GLU A 47 8.40 -2.67 -13.64
C GLU A 47 9.22 -1.41 -13.27
N SER A 48 9.55 -0.54 -14.24
CA SER A 48 10.25 0.73 -13.98
C SER A 48 9.31 1.90 -13.67
N HIS A 49 8.01 1.63 -13.53
CA HIS A 49 7.01 2.67 -13.29
C HIS A 49 7.24 3.35 -11.93
N PRO A 50 7.13 4.70 -11.82
CA PRO A 50 7.34 5.40 -10.55
C PRO A 50 6.42 4.96 -9.40
N LEU A 51 5.25 4.40 -9.73
CA LEU A 51 4.29 3.86 -8.75
C LEU A 51 4.54 2.39 -8.39
N ALA A 52 5.47 1.68 -9.05
CA ALA A 52 5.77 0.29 -8.73
C ALA A 52 6.22 0.14 -7.26
N SER A 53 7.06 1.06 -6.77
CA SER A 53 7.47 1.06 -5.35
C SER A 53 6.34 1.38 -4.38
N MET A 54 5.32 2.13 -4.83
CA MET A 54 4.12 2.36 -4.02
C MET A 54 3.26 1.10 -3.97
N MET A 55 3.12 0.40 -5.09
CA MET A 55 2.44 -0.90 -5.17
C MET A 55 3.03 -1.90 -4.18
N ASP A 56 4.37 -2.00 -4.13
CA ASP A 56 5.07 -2.86 -3.15
C ASP A 56 4.73 -2.49 -1.70
N VAL A 57 4.74 -1.19 -1.38
CA VAL A 57 4.41 -0.70 -0.03
C VAL A 57 2.96 -1.03 0.33
N ILE A 58 2.01 -0.79 -0.58
CA ILE A 58 0.59 -1.10 -0.33
C ILE A 58 0.39 -2.60 -0.12
N GLY A 59 1.04 -3.45 -0.93
CA GLY A 59 0.99 -4.91 -0.77
C GLY A 59 1.45 -5.35 0.61
N VAL A 60 2.56 -4.81 1.12
CA VAL A 60 3.05 -5.12 2.48
C VAL A 60 2.08 -4.66 3.57
N LEU A 61 1.41 -3.53 3.40
CA LEU A 61 0.41 -3.04 4.37
C LEU A 61 -0.82 -3.93 4.43
N ILE A 62 -1.28 -4.43 3.28
CA ILE A 62 -2.38 -5.39 3.15
C ILE A 62 -1.98 -6.72 3.80
N GLU A 63 -0.83 -7.30 3.44
CA GLU A 63 -0.33 -8.56 3.98
C GLU A 63 -0.19 -8.50 5.52
N ASN A 64 0.30 -7.36 6.04
CA ASN A 64 0.43 -7.16 7.48
C ASN A 64 -0.93 -7.16 8.20
N TYR A 65 -1.98 -6.65 7.56
CA TYR A 65 -3.33 -6.72 8.10
C TYR A 65 -3.86 -8.15 8.06
N GLU A 66 -3.75 -8.83 6.91
CA GLU A 66 -4.21 -10.20 6.74
C GLU A 66 -3.58 -11.13 7.77
N THR A 67 -2.26 -11.03 7.97
CA THR A 67 -1.53 -11.82 8.99
C THR A 67 -2.10 -11.68 10.40
N GLN A 68 -2.66 -10.51 10.74
CA GLN A 68 -3.18 -10.22 12.08
C GLN A 68 -4.66 -10.58 12.25
N PHE A 69 -5.45 -10.49 11.19
CA PHE A 69 -6.91 -10.51 11.27
C PHE A 69 -7.58 -11.61 10.45
N VAL A 70 -6.89 -12.15 9.44
CA VAL A 70 -7.38 -13.24 8.60
C VAL A 70 -6.73 -14.53 9.07
N PRO A 71 -7.50 -15.54 9.52
CA PRO A 71 -6.94 -16.84 9.83
C PRO A 71 -6.24 -17.40 8.59
N GLU A 72 -5.01 -17.90 8.75
CA GLU A 72 -4.40 -18.70 7.69
C GLU A 72 -5.37 -19.83 7.34
N LEU A 73 -5.60 -20.03 6.04
CA LEU A 73 -6.36 -21.19 5.59
C LEU A 73 -5.56 -22.42 6.02
N ASP A 74 -6.04 -23.13 7.05
CA ASP A 74 -5.54 -24.46 7.37
C ASP A 74 -5.67 -25.31 6.11
N GLU A 75 -4.54 -25.69 5.50
CA GLU A 75 -4.51 -26.72 4.45
C GLU A 75 -4.93 -28.06 5.07
N ALA A 76 -6.22 -28.26 5.28
CA ALA A 76 -6.78 -29.50 5.79
C ALA A 76 -8.23 -29.73 5.30
N ALA A 77 -8.35 -30.27 4.09
CA ALA A 77 -9.28 -31.37 3.77
C ALA A 77 -8.88 -32.07 2.48
#